data_AF-A0A376FZ68-F1
#
_entry.id   AF-A0A376FZ68-F1
#
_cell.length_a   1.000
_cell.length_b   1.000
_cell.length_c   1.000
_cell.angle_alpha   90.00
_cell.angle_beta   90.00
_cell.angle_gamma   90.00
#
_symmetry.space_group_name_H-M   'P 1'
#
loop_
_entity.id
_entity.type
_entity.pdbx_description
1 polymer ?
#
loop_
_entity_poly.entity_id
_entity_poly.type
_entity_poly.pdbx_seq_one_letter_code
_entity_poly.pdbx_strand_id
1 'polypeptide(L)'
;MSLSRAAIVDQLKEIVGADRVITDETVLKKNSIDRFRKFPDIHGIYTLPIPAAVVKLGSTEQVSRVLNFMNAHKINGVPRTGASATEGGLETVVENSVVLDGSAMNQIINIDIENMQATAQCGVPLEVLENALREKGYTTGHSPEESPENKTGIVRCDLIDCANNFKEITTMPARSLCQNFLNNILAPLHLYRQKSLIDATNAVINGASLTLTSIGRHLTSTASVKNKIKRVDRLLGNRHLQNEISTIFQRITQKITRGMSRVVILIDWSAYHASRFQLLRASLACDGRSLPLMSCVVPSSQTANADVHERFLESLAECFSPGTDVIVITDAGFQGRWFQQLRSRGWTYICRVLGNHYYNVGNGWEKVSDSGTKASTTAIYLGEGLLGRDKNAQHEGHFYLYKSKPKGRRFKRSKERATRPSVTAKARTAGKSPWFIFTNSTEFSPKQVMKLYSRRMQIEQNFRDEKNPRWGFGLRFGASHSSGRVTVLSLIATLASIIMWLSGFSLENKGIHHKYQANTVKHRRVISLLKLAENVIRHSPLILNTLSLDAGLKVLQQRYTNMIMVY
;
A
#
# COMPACT_ATOMS: atom_id res chain seq x y z
N MET A 1 61.84 -30.62 -10.19
CA MET A 1 62.77 -29.48 -10.13
C MET A 1 62.04 -28.25 -10.62
N SER A 2 62.18 -27.10 -9.96
CA SER A 2 61.64 -25.82 -10.44
C SER A 2 62.37 -25.43 -11.73
N LEU A 3 61.62 -25.08 -12.78
CA LEU A 3 62.22 -24.59 -14.03
C LEU A 3 63.02 -23.30 -13.77
N SER A 4 64.11 -23.10 -14.50
CA SER A 4 64.85 -21.84 -14.48
C SER A 4 64.04 -20.72 -15.15
N ARG A 5 64.33 -19.46 -14.81
CA ARG A 5 63.67 -18.30 -15.43
C ARG A 5 63.74 -18.32 -16.96
N ALA A 6 64.90 -18.67 -17.52
CA ALA A 6 65.09 -18.78 -18.97
C ALA A 6 64.21 -19.89 -19.58
N ALA A 7 64.17 -21.07 -18.95
CA ALA A 7 63.35 -22.17 -19.41
C ALA A 7 61.84 -21.85 -19.36
N ILE A 8 61.39 -21.09 -18.35
CA ILE A 8 60.00 -20.60 -18.27
C ILE A 8 59.70 -19.67 -19.45
N VAL A 9 60.59 -18.71 -19.72
CA VAL A 9 60.42 -17.73 -20.81
C VAL A 9 60.37 -18.43 -22.17
N ASP A 10 61.29 -19.33 -22.46
CA ASP A 10 61.37 -19.98 -23.77
C ASP A 10 60.14 -20.84 -24.05
N GLN A 11 59.67 -21.60 -23.06
CA GLN A 11 58.43 -22.37 -23.17
C GLN A 11 57.19 -21.49 -23.37
N LEU A 12 57.11 -20.34 -22.69
CA LEU A 12 56.01 -19.39 -22.91
C LEU A 12 56.04 -18.81 -24.33
N LYS A 13 57.23 -18.53 -24.89
CA LYS A 13 57.38 -18.03 -26.27
C LYS A 13 56.91 -19.08 -27.29
N GLU A 14 57.17 -20.36 -27.05
CA GLU A 14 56.66 -21.44 -27.90
C GLU A 14 55.12 -21.57 -27.83
N ILE A 15 54.53 -21.29 -26.66
CA ILE A 15 53.08 -21.42 -26.47
C ILE A 15 52.31 -20.24 -27.10
N VAL A 16 52.73 -19.00 -26.86
CA VAL A 16 51.96 -17.81 -27.27
C VAL A 16 52.60 -16.98 -28.38
N GLY A 17 53.86 -17.23 -28.74
CA GLY A 17 54.65 -16.39 -29.64
C GLY A 17 55.58 -15.44 -28.89
N ALA A 18 56.77 -15.18 -29.47
CA ALA A 18 57.81 -14.38 -28.83
C ALA A 18 57.42 -12.91 -28.59
N ASP A 19 56.58 -12.36 -29.47
CA ASP A 19 56.02 -11.01 -29.41
C ASP A 19 55.10 -10.79 -28.20
N ARG A 20 54.56 -11.87 -27.61
CA ARG A 20 53.62 -11.83 -26.49
C ARG A 20 54.26 -12.09 -25.13
N VAL A 21 55.58 -12.34 -25.08
CA VAL A 21 56.32 -12.59 -23.85
C VAL A 21 57.29 -11.45 -23.58
N ILE A 22 56.97 -10.62 -22.59
CA ILE A 22 57.76 -9.44 -22.24
C ILE A 22 58.71 -9.81 -21.11
N THR A 23 60.01 -9.59 -21.35
CA THR A 23 61.09 -9.81 -20.36
C THR A 23 61.88 -8.54 -20.03
N ASP A 24 61.44 -7.38 -20.53
CA ASP A 24 62.06 -6.09 -20.19
C ASP A 24 61.99 -5.83 -18.69
N GLU A 25 63.14 -5.54 -18.07
CA GLU A 25 63.26 -5.45 -16.62
C GLU A 25 62.42 -4.30 -16.03
N THR A 26 62.28 -3.19 -16.75
CA THR A 26 61.47 -2.04 -16.32
C THR A 26 59.99 -2.40 -16.32
N VAL A 27 59.52 -3.07 -17.38
CA VAL A 27 58.14 -3.56 -17.46
C VAL A 27 57.86 -4.61 -16.39
N LEU A 28 58.79 -5.53 -16.13
CA LEU A 28 58.64 -6.55 -15.10
C LEU A 28 58.57 -5.94 -13.69
N LYS A 29 59.41 -4.95 -13.38
CA LYS A 29 59.35 -4.21 -12.11
C LYS A 29 58.01 -3.52 -11.92
N LYS A 30 57.51 -2.80 -12.93
CA LYS A 30 56.18 -2.16 -12.86
C LYS A 30 55.02 -3.16 -12.74
N ASN A 31 55.16 -4.35 -13.31
CA ASN A 31 54.15 -5.41 -13.20
C ASN A 31 54.30 -6.28 -11.96
N SER A 32 55.35 -6.08 -11.14
CA SER A 32 55.53 -6.78 -9.87
C SER A 32 54.65 -6.22 -8.74
N ILE A 33 54.17 -4.97 -8.89
CA ILE A 33 53.40 -4.22 -7.91
C ILE A 33 51.99 -3.85 -8.43
N ASP A 34 51.12 -3.43 -7.52
CA ASP A 34 49.83 -2.81 -7.81
C ASP A 34 49.69 -1.40 -7.19
N ARG A 35 48.50 -0.81 -7.21
CA ARG A 35 48.29 0.57 -6.73
C ARG A 35 48.45 0.72 -5.22
N PHE A 36 48.46 -0.37 -4.45
CA PHE A 36 48.77 -0.34 -3.02
C PHE A 36 50.16 0.27 -2.77
N ARG A 37 51.12 0.00 -3.67
CA ARG A 37 52.50 0.53 -3.60
C ARG A 37 52.73 1.77 -4.46
N LYS A 38 51.69 2.57 -4.71
CA LYS A 38 51.79 3.80 -5.52
C LYS A 38 52.88 4.76 -5.01
N PHE A 39 53.03 4.94 -3.71
CA PHE A 39 54.06 5.82 -3.15
C PHE A 39 55.49 5.29 -3.43
N PRO A 40 55.84 4.02 -3.09
CA PRO A 40 57.11 3.42 -3.52
C PRO A 40 57.38 3.47 -5.03
N ASP A 41 56.37 3.22 -5.87
CA ASP A 41 56.50 3.24 -7.34
C ASP A 41 56.94 4.61 -7.87
N ILE A 42 56.33 5.70 -7.36
CA ILE A 42 56.70 7.08 -7.72
C ILE A 42 58.18 7.35 -7.42
N HIS A 43 58.73 6.71 -6.39
CA HIS A 43 60.12 6.82 -5.99
C HIS A 43 61.03 5.74 -6.61
N GLY A 44 60.52 4.89 -7.50
CA GLY A 44 61.28 3.83 -8.16
C GLY A 44 61.70 2.67 -7.25
N ILE A 45 61.01 2.49 -6.12
CA ILE A 45 61.33 1.48 -5.11
C ILE A 45 60.47 0.23 -5.35
N TYR A 46 61.11 -0.85 -5.81
CA TYR A 46 60.47 -2.16 -6.04
C TYR A 46 61.05 -3.20 -5.08
N THR A 47 60.24 -3.64 -4.12
CA THR A 47 60.67 -4.56 -3.03
C THR A 47 60.17 -5.98 -3.21
N LEU A 48 59.36 -6.24 -4.24
CA LEU A 48 58.78 -7.55 -4.51
C LEU A 48 59.62 -8.36 -5.52
N PRO A 49 59.54 -9.69 -5.47
CA PRO A 49 60.13 -10.55 -6.47
C PRO A 49 59.73 -10.15 -7.91
N ILE A 50 60.71 -10.05 -8.79
CA ILE A 50 60.48 -9.70 -10.19
C ILE A 50 59.94 -10.96 -10.92
N PRO A 51 58.81 -10.84 -11.66
CA PRO A 51 58.27 -11.97 -12.41
C PRO A 51 59.24 -12.45 -13.51
N ALA A 52 59.12 -13.73 -13.89
CA ALA A 52 59.89 -14.30 -14.99
C ALA A 52 59.55 -13.63 -16.33
N ALA A 53 58.25 -13.37 -16.55
CA ALA A 53 57.72 -12.71 -17.75
C ALA A 53 56.34 -12.10 -17.50
N VAL A 54 55.95 -11.12 -18.34
CA VAL A 54 54.55 -10.75 -18.57
C VAL A 54 54.09 -11.38 -19.89
N VAL A 55 52.99 -12.12 -19.87
CA VAL A 55 52.46 -12.83 -21.03
C VAL A 55 51.15 -12.19 -21.50
N LYS A 56 51.12 -11.68 -22.73
CA LYS A 56 49.95 -11.02 -23.34
C LYS A 56 49.04 -12.05 -24.02
N LEU A 57 47.96 -12.40 -23.34
CA LEU A 57 47.00 -13.41 -23.79
C LEU A 57 45.94 -12.79 -24.69
N GLY A 58 45.70 -13.39 -25.85
CA GLY A 58 44.74 -12.91 -26.87
C GLY A 58 43.52 -13.82 -27.08
N SER A 59 43.53 -15.04 -26.53
CA SER A 59 42.40 -15.97 -26.65
C SER A 59 42.30 -16.93 -25.47
N THR A 60 41.12 -17.54 -25.30
CA THR A 60 40.86 -18.55 -24.24
C THR A 60 41.75 -19.78 -24.42
N GLU A 61 42.08 -20.16 -25.65
CA GLU A 61 42.95 -21.30 -25.97
C GLU A 61 44.39 -21.02 -25.50
N GLN A 62 44.88 -19.81 -25.71
CA GLN A 62 46.20 -19.39 -25.20
C GLN A 62 46.23 -19.41 -23.67
N VAL A 63 45.18 -18.88 -23.01
CA VAL A 63 45.05 -18.93 -21.54
C VAL A 63 45.12 -20.38 -21.06
N SER A 64 44.34 -21.27 -21.67
CA SER A 64 44.32 -22.69 -21.30
C SER A 64 45.68 -23.36 -21.45
N ARG A 65 46.37 -23.16 -22.58
CA ARG A 65 47.70 -23.75 -22.82
C ARG A 65 48.75 -23.25 -21.82
N VAL A 66 48.76 -21.95 -21.53
CA VAL A 66 49.69 -21.35 -20.57
C VAL A 66 49.41 -21.84 -19.15
N LEU A 67 48.13 -21.88 -18.72
CA LEU A 67 47.77 -22.40 -17.40
C LEU A 67 48.09 -23.89 -17.24
N ASN A 68 47.91 -24.69 -18.30
CA ASN A 68 48.29 -26.11 -18.28
C ASN A 68 49.81 -26.28 -18.08
N PHE A 69 50.63 -25.53 -18.82
CA PHE A 69 52.07 -25.51 -18.63
C PHE A 69 52.46 -25.09 -17.20
N MET A 70 51.88 -24.00 -16.70
CA MET A 70 52.16 -23.50 -15.36
C MET A 70 51.77 -24.51 -14.27
N ASN A 71 50.61 -25.16 -14.40
CA ASN A 71 50.17 -26.18 -13.46
C ASN A 71 51.07 -27.43 -13.48
N ALA A 72 51.51 -27.87 -14.66
CA ALA A 72 52.41 -29.00 -14.82
C ALA A 72 53.77 -28.77 -14.12
N HIS A 73 54.25 -27.52 -14.12
CA HIS A 73 55.54 -27.15 -13.54
C HIS A 73 55.45 -26.39 -12.21
N LYS A 74 54.25 -26.26 -11.63
CA LYS A 74 53.97 -25.55 -10.36
C LYS A 74 54.48 -24.10 -10.36
N ILE A 75 54.27 -23.39 -11.47
CA ILE A 75 54.62 -21.98 -11.64
C ILE A 75 53.46 -21.10 -11.17
N ASN A 76 53.76 -20.09 -10.35
CA ASN A 76 52.75 -19.15 -9.86
C ASN A 76 52.34 -18.16 -10.95
N GLY A 77 51.04 -17.90 -11.06
CA GLY A 77 50.46 -16.95 -12.00
C GLY A 77 49.74 -15.80 -11.32
N VAL A 78 49.95 -14.59 -11.81
CA VAL A 78 49.21 -13.40 -11.38
C VAL A 78 48.36 -12.91 -12.55
N PRO A 79 47.04 -13.17 -12.57
CA PRO A 79 46.15 -12.68 -13.61
C PRO A 79 46.01 -11.16 -13.51
N ARG A 80 46.12 -10.47 -14.65
CA ARG A 80 46.13 -9.00 -14.72
C ARG A 80 45.35 -8.51 -15.93
N THR A 81 44.60 -7.43 -15.76
CA THR A 81 43.93 -6.70 -16.85
C THR A 81 44.02 -5.19 -16.63
N GLY A 82 43.05 -4.57 -15.95
CA GLY A 82 42.93 -3.13 -15.74
C GLY A 82 43.95 -2.52 -14.77
N ALA A 83 44.67 -3.36 -14.02
CA ALA A 83 45.75 -2.94 -13.11
C ALA A 83 45.36 -1.87 -12.07
N SER A 84 44.11 -1.88 -11.60
CA SER A 84 43.56 -0.91 -10.66
C SER A 84 43.44 -1.39 -9.22
N ALA A 85 43.83 -2.63 -8.91
CA ALA A 85 43.78 -3.15 -7.55
C ALA A 85 44.62 -2.28 -6.59
N THR A 86 44.05 -2.00 -5.42
CA THR A 86 44.62 -1.14 -4.36
C THR A 86 44.94 -1.91 -3.07
N GLU A 87 44.83 -3.23 -3.09
CA GLU A 87 44.93 -4.10 -1.89
C GLU A 87 46.05 -5.15 -1.99
N GLY A 88 46.98 -5.01 -2.94
CA GLY A 88 48.09 -5.96 -3.14
C GLY A 88 47.73 -7.18 -3.99
N GLY A 89 46.53 -7.24 -4.57
CA GLY A 89 46.01 -8.41 -5.29
C GLY A 89 46.72 -8.72 -6.62
N LEU A 90 47.51 -7.79 -7.15
CA LEU A 90 48.31 -8.00 -8.38
C LEU A 90 49.82 -8.05 -8.11
N GLU A 91 50.23 -8.18 -6.84
CA GLU A 91 51.62 -8.26 -6.42
C GLU A 91 52.24 -9.63 -6.71
N THR A 92 53.48 -9.65 -7.24
CA THR A 92 54.22 -10.89 -7.49
C THR A 92 55.04 -11.28 -6.26
N VAL A 93 54.42 -11.98 -5.31
CA VAL A 93 55.06 -12.35 -4.03
C VAL A 93 55.96 -13.59 -4.11
N VAL A 94 56.02 -14.26 -5.27
CA VAL A 94 56.83 -15.48 -5.49
C VAL A 94 57.79 -15.25 -6.65
N GLU A 95 59.05 -15.63 -6.45
CA GLU A 95 60.08 -15.57 -7.48
C GLU A 95 59.70 -16.39 -8.72
N ASN A 96 60.06 -15.87 -9.89
CA ASN A 96 59.77 -16.49 -11.19
C ASN A 96 58.28 -16.75 -11.45
N SER A 97 57.38 -16.03 -10.78
CA SER A 97 55.97 -15.98 -11.15
C SER A 97 55.77 -15.41 -12.57
N VAL A 98 54.62 -15.69 -13.17
CA VAL A 98 54.26 -15.19 -14.50
C VAL A 98 53.04 -14.29 -14.39
N VAL A 99 53.14 -13.06 -14.89
CA VAL A 99 51.99 -12.15 -14.97
C VAL A 99 51.21 -12.47 -16.25
N LEU A 100 49.94 -12.84 -16.09
CA LEU A 100 49.06 -13.25 -17.18
C LEU A 100 48.16 -12.07 -17.56
N ASP A 101 48.55 -11.35 -18.59
CA ASP A 101 47.87 -10.13 -19.00
C ASP A 101 46.83 -10.41 -20.10
N GLY A 102 45.56 -10.41 -19.70
CA GLY A 102 44.41 -10.62 -20.59
C GLY A 102 43.89 -9.35 -21.27
N SER A 103 44.60 -8.22 -21.18
CA SER A 103 44.14 -6.92 -21.69
C SER A 103 43.85 -6.88 -23.19
N ALA A 104 44.41 -7.81 -23.97
CA ALA A 104 44.18 -7.96 -25.40
C ALA A 104 42.91 -8.77 -25.74
N MET A 105 42.35 -9.52 -24.79
CA MET A 105 41.03 -10.15 -24.92
C MET A 105 39.95 -9.11 -24.59
N ASN A 106 39.68 -8.18 -25.51
CA ASN A 106 38.87 -6.98 -25.28
C ASN A 106 37.59 -6.90 -26.12
N GLN A 107 37.03 -8.03 -26.55
CA GLN A 107 35.82 -8.09 -27.38
C GLN A 107 34.58 -8.42 -26.55
N ILE A 108 33.46 -7.75 -26.87
CA ILE A 108 32.12 -8.16 -26.43
C ILE A 108 31.68 -9.29 -27.36
N ILE A 109 31.53 -10.51 -26.84
CA ILE A 109 31.25 -11.71 -27.64
C ILE A 109 29.77 -11.84 -27.97
N ASN A 110 28.89 -11.62 -26.98
CA ASN A 110 27.46 -11.73 -27.16
C ASN A 110 26.70 -10.86 -26.14
N ILE A 111 25.57 -10.28 -26.54
CA ILE A 111 24.58 -9.66 -25.66
C ILE A 111 23.25 -10.34 -25.96
N ASP A 112 22.89 -11.30 -25.12
CA ASP A 112 21.66 -12.06 -25.19
C ASP A 112 20.59 -11.37 -24.35
N ILE A 113 19.71 -10.64 -25.02
CA ILE A 113 18.61 -9.91 -24.39
C ILE A 113 17.47 -10.82 -23.95
N GLU A 114 17.33 -12.00 -24.53
CA GLU A 114 16.26 -12.95 -24.17
C GLU A 114 16.59 -13.62 -22.84
N ASN A 115 17.85 -14.03 -22.68
CA ASN A 115 18.35 -14.67 -21.46
C ASN A 115 18.95 -13.69 -20.45
N MET A 116 18.92 -12.38 -20.74
CA MET A 116 19.43 -11.32 -19.87
C MET A 116 20.92 -11.52 -19.51
N GLN A 117 21.77 -11.79 -20.50
CA GLN A 117 23.20 -12.06 -20.27
C GLN A 117 24.10 -11.37 -21.28
N ALA A 118 25.23 -10.83 -20.82
CA ALA A 118 26.33 -10.45 -21.69
C ALA A 118 27.53 -11.36 -21.47
N THR A 119 28.15 -11.77 -22.58
CA THR A 119 29.43 -12.47 -22.62
C THR A 119 30.46 -11.52 -23.20
N ALA A 120 31.47 -11.19 -22.42
CA ALA A 120 32.52 -10.26 -22.79
C ALA A 120 33.87 -10.85 -22.37
N GLN A 121 34.92 -10.52 -23.11
CA GLN A 121 36.26 -10.92 -22.71
C GLN A 121 36.78 -10.05 -21.55
N CYS A 122 37.69 -10.59 -20.74
CA CYS A 122 38.12 -9.96 -19.48
C CYS A 122 38.85 -8.62 -19.64
N GLY A 123 39.36 -8.31 -20.83
CA GLY A 123 40.03 -7.08 -21.19
C GLY A 123 39.10 -5.97 -21.67
N VAL A 124 37.78 -6.22 -21.78
CA VAL A 124 36.79 -5.19 -22.14
C VAL A 124 36.72 -4.12 -21.04
N PRO A 125 36.93 -2.83 -21.35
CA PRO A 125 36.68 -1.75 -20.40
C PRO A 125 35.21 -1.74 -19.98
N LEU A 126 34.95 -1.55 -18.69
CA LEU A 126 33.59 -1.51 -18.15
C LEU A 126 32.74 -0.45 -18.84
N GLU A 127 33.31 0.73 -19.08
CA GLU A 127 32.62 1.79 -19.82
C GLU A 127 32.18 1.34 -21.22
N VAL A 128 33.03 0.60 -21.95
CA VAL A 128 32.72 0.10 -23.30
C VAL A 128 31.56 -0.90 -23.24
N LEU A 129 31.57 -1.82 -22.28
CA LEU A 129 30.46 -2.76 -22.07
C LEU A 129 29.17 -2.04 -21.65
N GLU A 130 29.25 -1.12 -20.69
CA GLU A 130 28.11 -0.33 -20.21
C GLU A 130 27.51 0.55 -21.32
N ASN A 131 28.33 1.17 -22.15
CA ASN A 131 27.86 1.97 -23.28
C ASN A 131 27.13 1.10 -24.31
N ALA A 132 27.69 -0.07 -24.67
CA ALA A 132 27.06 -1.01 -25.59
C ALA A 132 25.74 -1.58 -25.05
N LEU A 133 25.64 -1.81 -23.74
CA LEU A 133 24.39 -2.21 -23.10
C LEU A 133 23.38 -1.07 -23.02
N ARG A 134 23.84 0.16 -22.76
CA ARG A 134 22.99 1.35 -22.65
C ARG A 134 22.30 1.69 -23.97
N GLU A 135 23.00 1.54 -25.10
CA GLU A 135 22.39 1.66 -26.44
C GLU A 135 21.18 0.73 -26.63
N LYS A 136 21.21 -0.44 -25.98
CA LYS A 136 20.13 -1.43 -26.02
C LYS A 136 19.14 -1.30 -24.87
N GLY A 137 19.34 -0.36 -23.95
CA GLY A 137 18.49 -0.16 -22.78
C GLY A 137 18.78 -1.07 -21.58
N TYR A 138 19.99 -1.60 -21.45
CA TYR A 138 20.43 -2.47 -20.35
C TYR A 138 21.69 -1.91 -19.65
N THR A 139 22.08 -2.49 -18.51
CA THR A 139 23.32 -2.22 -17.75
C THR A 139 23.78 -3.50 -17.05
N THR A 140 25.06 -3.64 -16.70
CA THR A 140 25.50 -4.71 -15.79
C THR A 140 25.24 -4.34 -14.33
N GLY A 141 24.97 -3.06 -14.03
CA GLY A 141 24.81 -2.54 -12.68
C GLY A 141 26.11 -2.40 -11.89
N HIS A 142 27.26 -2.72 -12.50
CA HIS A 142 28.55 -2.57 -11.88
C HIS A 142 29.03 -1.10 -11.97
N SER A 143 29.16 -0.42 -10.83
CA SER A 143 29.65 0.96 -10.74
C SER A 143 30.68 1.08 -9.61
N PRO A 144 31.92 0.58 -9.80
CA PRO A 144 32.99 0.82 -8.85
C PRO A 144 33.30 2.33 -8.76
N GLU A 145 33.70 2.81 -7.58
CA GLU A 145 33.99 4.24 -7.32
C GLU A 145 35.21 4.78 -8.10
N GLU A 146 36.00 3.90 -8.74
CA GLU A 146 37.18 4.29 -9.51
C GLU A 146 36.94 4.33 -11.02
N SER A 147 37.45 5.42 -11.64
CA SER A 147 37.75 5.72 -13.05
C SER A 147 37.08 4.89 -14.19
N PRO A 148 36.58 5.54 -15.26
CA PRO A 148 36.00 4.88 -16.45
C PRO A 148 36.89 3.82 -17.14
N GLU A 149 38.20 3.85 -16.89
CA GLU A 149 39.21 2.99 -17.53
C GLU A 149 39.28 1.56 -16.95
N ASN A 150 38.50 1.24 -15.92
CA ASN A 150 38.52 -0.07 -15.28
C ASN A 150 38.04 -1.18 -16.24
N LYS A 151 38.86 -2.22 -16.45
CA LYS A 151 38.51 -3.42 -17.22
C LYS A 151 37.76 -4.40 -16.32
N THR A 152 36.65 -4.95 -16.81
CA THR A 152 35.62 -5.58 -15.97
C THR A 152 36.09 -6.81 -15.20
N GLY A 153 37.09 -7.55 -15.69
CA GLY A 153 37.49 -8.84 -15.11
C GLY A 153 36.38 -9.91 -15.12
N ILE A 154 35.18 -9.58 -15.60
CA ILE A 154 33.97 -10.39 -15.58
C ILE A 154 33.75 -10.93 -17.01
N VAL A 155 33.75 -12.26 -17.13
CA VAL A 155 33.61 -12.94 -18.44
C VAL A 155 32.14 -13.10 -18.85
N ARG A 156 31.24 -13.18 -17.86
CA ARG A 156 29.79 -13.29 -18.05
C ARG A 156 29.09 -12.57 -16.91
N CYS A 157 28.16 -11.69 -17.25
CA CYS A 157 27.36 -10.96 -16.27
C CYS A 157 25.89 -10.99 -16.65
N ASP A 158 25.04 -11.03 -15.63
CA ASP A 158 23.61 -10.86 -15.81
C ASP A 158 23.31 -9.40 -16.18
N LEU A 159 22.40 -9.22 -17.13
CA LEU A 159 21.94 -7.93 -17.59
C LEU A 159 20.81 -7.43 -16.72
N ILE A 160 20.87 -6.14 -16.43
CA ILE A 160 19.82 -5.39 -15.77
C ILE A 160 19.14 -4.56 -16.85
N ASP A 161 17.86 -4.85 -17.12
CA ASP A 161 17.06 -4.08 -18.06
C ASP A 161 16.74 -2.70 -17.48
N CYS A 162 17.28 -1.63 -18.05
CA CYS A 162 17.04 -0.27 -17.58
C CYS A 162 15.58 0.18 -17.83
N ALA A 163 14.87 -0.43 -18.79
CA ALA A 163 13.49 -0.13 -19.12
C ALA A 163 12.47 -0.99 -18.33
N ASN A 164 12.81 -2.23 -17.97
CA ASN A 164 11.95 -3.12 -17.18
C ASN A 164 12.29 -3.21 -15.69
N ASN A 165 13.53 -2.96 -15.21
CA ASN A 165 13.76 -2.78 -13.78
C ASN A 165 13.22 -1.44 -13.27
N PHE A 166 13.09 -0.43 -14.14
CA PHE A 166 12.20 0.70 -13.89
C PHE A 166 10.71 0.36 -14.04
N LYS A 167 10.30 -0.89 -14.26
CA LYS A 167 8.89 -1.34 -14.22
C LYS A 167 8.60 -2.36 -13.11
N GLU A 168 9.54 -3.24 -12.78
CA GLU A 168 9.38 -4.20 -11.68
C GLU A 168 9.77 -3.59 -10.32
N ILE A 169 10.82 -2.75 -10.25
CA ILE A 169 11.11 -1.91 -9.07
C ILE A 169 10.12 -0.72 -8.98
N THR A 170 9.41 -0.39 -10.07
CA THR A 170 8.31 0.60 -10.05
C THR A 170 6.90 0.04 -10.05
N THR A 171 6.72 -1.27 -9.79
CA THR A 171 5.48 -1.62 -9.11
C THR A 171 5.64 -1.16 -7.67
N MET A 172 5.14 0.05 -7.38
CA MET A 172 4.92 0.47 -5.99
C MET A 172 4.26 -0.73 -5.28
N PRO A 173 4.83 -1.26 -4.19
CA PRO A 173 4.28 -2.44 -3.51
C PRO A 173 2.78 -2.29 -3.22
N ALA A 174 2.33 -1.06 -2.93
CA ALA A 174 0.91 -0.71 -2.80
C ALA A 174 0.08 -0.89 -4.08
N ARG A 175 0.62 -0.59 -5.27
CA ARG A 175 -0.05 -0.79 -6.56
C ARG A 175 -0.25 -2.27 -6.86
N SER A 176 0.79 -3.08 -6.63
CA SER A 176 0.70 -4.55 -6.77
C SER A 176 -0.36 -5.12 -5.83
N LEU A 177 -0.36 -4.67 -4.57
CA LEU A 177 -1.35 -5.05 -3.57
C LEU A 177 -2.79 -4.67 -3.99
N CYS A 178 -2.97 -3.45 -4.52
CA CYS A 178 -4.23 -3.00 -5.12
C CYS A 178 -4.64 -3.90 -6.29
N GLN A 179 -3.73 -4.18 -7.23
CA GLN A 179 -4.00 -5.02 -8.38
C GLN A 179 -4.48 -6.40 -7.95
N ASN A 180 -3.74 -7.07 -7.06
CA ASN A 180 -4.06 -8.43 -6.62
C ASN A 180 -5.42 -8.51 -5.93
N PHE A 181 -5.69 -7.60 -4.99
CA PHE A 181 -6.95 -7.62 -4.24
C PHE A 181 -8.17 -7.21 -5.08
N LEU A 182 -8.00 -6.22 -5.97
CA LEU A 182 -9.09 -5.64 -6.75
C LEU A 182 -9.33 -6.34 -8.10
N ASN A 183 -8.42 -7.18 -8.59
CA ASN A 183 -8.52 -7.80 -9.91
C ASN A 183 -9.89 -8.46 -10.12
N ASN A 184 -10.27 -9.36 -9.22
CA ASN A 184 -11.55 -10.06 -9.31
C ASN A 184 -12.74 -9.12 -9.13
N ILE A 185 -12.62 -8.09 -8.28
CA ILE A 185 -13.67 -7.08 -8.02
C ILE A 185 -13.92 -6.18 -9.24
N LEU A 186 -12.90 -5.94 -10.06
CA LEU A 186 -12.98 -5.06 -11.22
C LEU A 186 -13.05 -5.80 -12.56
N ALA A 187 -12.93 -7.14 -12.56
CA ALA A 187 -12.86 -7.96 -13.78
C ALA A 187 -13.92 -7.66 -14.89
N PRO A 188 -15.21 -7.38 -14.59
CA PRO A 188 -16.22 -7.04 -15.59
C PRO A 188 -16.00 -5.69 -16.30
N LEU A 189 -15.20 -4.80 -15.72
CA LEU A 189 -14.95 -3.49 -16.31
C LEU A 189 -13.94 -3.61 -17.46
N HIS A 190 -13.98 -2.67 -18.40
CA HIS A 190 -12.93 -2.56 -19.41
C HIS A 190 -11.55 -2.37 -18.77
N LEU A 191 -10.51 -3.04 -19.29
CA LEU A 191 -9.15 -3.06 -18.72
C LEU A 191 -8.57 -1.67 -18.42
N TYR A 192 -8.73 -0.69 -19.32
CA TYR A 192 -8.34 0.70 -19.07
C TYR A 192 -9.04 1.36 -17.86
N ARG A 193 -10.33 1.06 -17.61
CA ARG A 193 -11.05 1.56 -16.42
C ARG A 193 -10.51 0.90 -15.16
N GLN A 194 -10.29 -0.42 -15.19
CA GLN A 194 -9.66 -1.15 -14.08
C GLN A 194 -8.31 -0.56 -13.71
N LYS A 195 -7.38 -0.46 -14.68
CA LYS A 195 -6.03 0.11 -14.49
C LYS A 195 -6.09 1.54 -13.96
N SER A 196 -7.00 2.37 -14.49
CA SER A 196 -7.12 3.77 -14.05
C SER A 196 -7.68 3.91 -12.63
N LEU A 197 -8.61 3.05 -12.21
CA LEU A 197 -9.07 3.00 -10.82
C LEU A 197 -7.96 2.53 -9.87
N ILE A 198 -7.21 1.49 -10.26
CA ILE A 198 -6.10 0.96 -9.46
C ILE A 198 -5.00 2.02 -9.30
N ASP A 199 -4.62 2.69 -10.40
CA ASP A 199 -3.60 3.74 -10.37
C ASP A 199 -4.05 4.94 -9.51
N ALA A 200 -5.32 5.36 -9.62
CA ALA A 200 -5.87 6.45 -8.81
C ALA A 200 -5.98 6.08 -7.32
N THR A 201 -6.38 4.84 -7.02
CA THR A 201 -6.42 4.30 -5.64
C THR A 201 -5.03 4.27 -5.05
N ASN A 202 -4.05 3.74 -5.79
CA ASN A 202 -2.66 3.73 -5.37
C ASN A 202 -2.12 5.15 -5.15
N ALA A 203 -2.45 6.12 -6.01
CA ALA A 203 -2.04 7.50 -5.82
C ALA A 203 -2.54 8.08 -4.48
N VAL A 204 -3.80 7.81 -4.11
CA VAL A 204 -4.37 8.24 -2.81
C VAL A 204 -3.69 7.53 -1.64
N ILE A 205 -3.42 6.23 -1.74
CA ILE A 205 -2.67 5.47 -0.73
C ILE A 205 -1.27 6.07 -0.51
N ASN A 206 -0.63 6.57 -1.56
CA ASN A 206 0.68 7.22 -1.52
C ASN A 206 0.63 8.73 -1.22
N GLY A 207 -0.49 9.23 -0.68
CA GLY A 207 -0.58 10.60 -0.15
C GLY A 207 -1.26 11.62 -1.06
N ALA A 208 -1.78 11.22 -2.23
CA ALA A 208 -2.61 12.13 -3.02
C ALA A 208 -3.88 12.51 -2.26
N SER A 209 -4.25 13.79 -2.32
CA SER A 209 -5.58 14.22 -1.91
C SER A 209 -6.61 13.79 -2.96
N LEU A 210 -7.87 13.60 -2.55
CA LEU A 210 -9.04 13.31 -3.38
C LEU A 210 -9.47 14.52 -4.22
N THR A 211 -8.54 15.01 -5.03
CA THR A 211 -8.75 16.06 -6.02
C THR A 211 -8.16 15.62 -7.35
N LEU A 212 -8.79 16.06 -8.43
CA LEU A 212 -8.36 15.74 -9.80
C LEU A 212 -6.87 16.02 -10.03
N THR A 213 -6.40 17.19 -9.59
CA THR A 213 -5.02 17.62 -9.83
C THR A 213 -4.02 16.91 -8.93
N SER A 214 -4.37 16.64 -7.67
CA SER A 214 -3.49 15.92 -6.75
C SER A 214 -3.31 14.47 -7.18
N ILE A 215 -4.40 13.75 -7.47
CA ILE A 215 -4.31 12.37 -7.99
C ILE A 215 -3.48 12.34 -9.27
N GLY A 216 -3.73 13.24 -10.22
CA GLY A 216 -3.00 13.29 -11.49
C GLY A 216 -1.49 13.53 -11.33
N ARG A 217 -1.09 14.36 -10.37
CA ARG A 217 0.33 14.62 -10.07
C ARG A 217 1.03 13.45 -9.40
N HIS A 218 0.31 12.63 -8.65
CA HIS A 218 0.84 11.44 -7.95
C HIS A 218 0.85 10.17 -8.83
N LEU A 219 0.34 10.22 -10.06
CA LEU A 219 0.48 9.11 -11.01
C LEU A 219 1.96 8.95 -11.41
N THR A 220 2.48 7.73 -11.36
CA THR A 220 3.91 7.41 -11.54
C THR A 220 4.33 7.08 -12.98
N SER A 221 3.49 7.38 -13.99
CA SER A 221 3.88 7.16 -15.39
C SER A 221 4.84 8.22 -15.93
N THR A 222 5.57 7.87 -16.99
CA THR A 222 6.47 8.74 -17.77
C THR A 222 5.75 9.85 -18.54
N ALA A 223 4.42 9.77 -18.65
CA ALA A 223 3.61 10.80 -19.30
C ALA A 223 3.72 12.16 -18.58
N SER A 224 3.63 13.25 -19.35
CA SER A 224 3.65 14.60 -18.80
C SER A 224 2.57 14.82 -17.73
N VAL A 225 2.85 15.67 -16.75
CA VAL A 225 1.91 15.97 -15.64
C VAL A 225 0.54 16.41 -16.17
N LYS A 226 0.51 17.23 -17.23
CA LYS A 226 -0.72 17.63 -17.93
C LYS A 226 -1.54 16.42 -18.38
N ASN A 227 -0.90 15.44 -19.03
CA ASN A 227 -1.58 14.25 -19.54
C ASN A 227 -2.05 13.33 -18.41
N LYS A 228 -1.29 13.23 -17.32
CA LYS A 228 -1.69 12.49 -16.11
C LYS A 228 -2.92 13.12 -15.44
N ILE A 229 -2.98 14.44 -15.35
CA ILE A 229 -4.17 15.16 -14.87
C ILE A 229 -5.37 14.94 -15.81
N LYS A 230 -5.20 15.05 -17.13
CA LYS A 230 -6.26 14.76 -18.11
C LYS A 230 -6.75 13.32 -18.03
N ARG A 231 -5.88 12.36 -17.71
CA ARG A 231 -6.29 10.96 -17.49
C ARG A 231 -7.23 10.84 -16.29
N VAL A 232 -6.91 11.49 -15.18
CA VAL A 232 -7.80 11.51 -14.00
C VAL A 232 -9.10 12.25 -14.31
N ASP A 233 -9.04 13.33 -15.07
CA ASP A 233 -10.26 14.05 -15.49
C ASP A 233 -11.22 13.15 -16.26
N ARG A 234 -10.70 12.42 -17.26
CA ARG A 234 -11.47 11.43 -18.02
C ARG A 234 -12.00 10.30 -17.14
N LEU A 235 -11.23 9.84 -16.16
CA LEU A 235 -11.68 8.81 -15.21
C LEU A 235 -12.87 9.31 -14.38
N LEU A 236 -12.77 10.50 -13.78
CA LEU A 236 -13.85 11.07 -12.96
C LEU A 236 -15.10 11.37 -13.79
N GLY A 237 -14.92 11.80 -15.04
CA GLY A 237 -16.00 12.09 -15.99
C GLY A 237 -16.54 10.88 -16.76
N ASN A 238 -16.04 9.67 -16.52
CA ASN A 238 -16.40 8.49 -17.32
C ASN A 238 -17.82 8.00 -16.98
N ARG A 239 -18.78 8.15 -17.91
CA ARG A 239 -20.18 7.76 -17.70
C ARG A 239 -20.37 6.24 -17.55
N HIS A 240 -19.61 5.43 -18.29
CA HIS A 240 -19.67 3.97 -18.14
C HIS A 240 -19.26 3.56 -16.73
N LEU A 241 -18.14 4.10 -16.24
CA LEU A 241 -17.70 3.84 -14.87
C LEU A 241 -18.77 4.26 -13.87
N GLN A 242 -19.33 5.47 -14.00
CA GLN A 242 -20.37 5.98 -13.09
C GLN A 242 -21.58 5.04 -12.99
N ASN A 243 -22.01 4.46 -14.11
CA ASN A 243 -23.10 3.48 -14.14
C ASN A 243 -22.70 2.12 -13.52
N GLU A 244 -21.42 1.75 -13.59
CA GLU A 244 -20.88 0.51 -13.04
C GLU A 244 -20.60 0.58 -11.52
N ILE A 245 -20.56 1.78 -10.91
CA ILE A 245 -20.13 1.94 -9.49
C ILE A 245 -20.98 1.15 -8.52
N SER A 246 -22.30 1.09 -8.72
CA SER A 246 -23.20 0.33 -7.83
C SER A 246 -22.77 -1.14 -7.78
N THR A 247 -22.55 -1.75 -8.94
CA THR A 247 -22.06 -3.12 -9.06
C THR A 247 -20.68 -3.30 -8.44
N ILE A 248 -19.78 -2.33 -8.58
CA ILE A 248 -18.46 -2.40 -7.93
C ILE A 248 -18.61 -2.44 -6.41
N PHE A 249 -19.45 -1.58 -5.82
CA PHE A 249 -19.71 -1.62 -4.38
C PHE A 249 -20.38 -2.91 -3.94
N GLN A 250 -21.29 -3.47 -4.72
CA GLN A 250 -21.90 -4.76 -4.41
C GLN A 250 -20.85 -5.87 -4.37
N ARG A 251 -19.95 -5.93 -5.36
CA ARG A 251 -18.88 -6.94 -5.40
C ARG A 251 -17.85 -6.76 -4.28
N ILE A 252 -17.54 -5.52 -3.90
CA ILE A 252 -16.73 -5.22 -2.71
C ILE A 252 -17.42 -5.78 -1.46
N THR A 253 -18.69 -5.44 -1.27
CA THR A 253 -19.48 -5.82 -0.11
C THR A 253 -19.57 -7.34 -0.01
N GLN A 254 -20.00 -8.02 -1.08
CA GLN A 254 -20.07 -9.48 -1.19
C GLN A 254 -18.72 -10.13 -0.86
N LYS A 255 -17.61 -9.63 -1.42
CA LYS A 255 -16.28 -10.20 -1.15
C LYS A 255 -15.92 -10.08 0.33
N ILE A 256 -16.19 -8.94 0.95
CA ILE A 256 -15.83 -8.69 2.35
C ILE A 256 -16.69 -9.51 3.31
N THR A 257 -18.00 -9.61 3.07
CA THR A 257 -18.95 -10.27 3.99
C THR A 257 -19.17 -11.75 3.69
N ARG A 258 -18.53 -12.30 2.65
CA ARG A 258 -18.64 -13.70 2.27
C ARG A 258 -18.37 -14.65 3.44
N GLY A 259 -19.30 -15.57 3.67
CA GLY A 259 -19.17 -16.61 4.70
C GLY A 259 -19.32 -16.12 6.14
N MET A 260 -19.64 -14.84 6.35
CA MET A 260 -19.99 -14.33 7.67
C MET A 260 -21.45 -14.71 7.99
N SER A 261 -21.67 -15.39 9.12
CA SER A 261 -23.03 -15.73 9.59
C SER A 261 -23.80 -14.52 10.11
N ARG A 262 -23.08 -13.49 10.56
CA ARG A 262 -23.64 -12.25 11.10
C ARG A 262 -22.80 -11.06 10.69
N VAL A 263 -23.45 -9.94 10.35
CA VAL A 263 -22.80 -8.67 9.98
C VAL A 263 -23.43 -7.50 10.73
N VAL A 264 -22.60 -6.61 11.27
CA VAL A 264 -23.06 -5.35 11.89
C VAL A 264 -22.75 -4.19 10.95
N ILE A 265 -23.78 -3.62 10.35
CA ILE A 265 -23.68 -2.56 9.33
C ILE A 265 -24.03 -1.21 9.95
N LEU A 266 -23.07 -0.29 9.90
CA LEU A 266 -23.28 1.10 10.25
C LEU A 266 -23.77 1.85 9.02
N ILE A 267 -24.87 2.59 9.14
CA ILE A 267 -25.39 3.44 8.05
C ILE A 267 -25.52 4.88 8.52
N ASP A 268 -24.96 5.81 7.74
CA ASP A 268 -25.01 7.24 8.06
C ASP A 268 -24.84 8.13 6.83
N TRP A 269 -25.27 9.38 6.98
CA TRP A 269 -25.17 10.45 5.99
C TRP A 269 -23.95 11.35 6.22
N SER A 270 -23.40 11.87 5.14
CA SER A 270 -22.28 12.81 5.22
C SER A 270 -22.27 13.85 4.11
N ALA A 271 -22.12 15.13 4.48
CA ALA A 271 -22.09 16.22 3.51
C ALA A 271 -20.75 16.32 2.76
N TYR A 272 -20.77 16.34 1.43
CA TYR A 272 -19.61 16.38 0.52
C TYR A 272 -19.59 17.71 -0.26
N HIS A 273 -18.40 18.17 -0.64
CA HIS A 273 -18.13 19.39 -1.44
C HIS A 273 -19.02 20.60 -1.09
N ALA A 274 -18.69 21.29 0.00
CA ALA A 274 -19.46 22.43 0.51
C ALA A 274 -20.96 22.14 0.75
N SER A 275 -21.30 20.88 1.08
CA SER A 275 -22.68 20.43 1.31
C SER A 275 -23.59 20.53 0.08
N ARG A 276 -23.04 20.48 -1.15
CA ARG A 276 -23.85 20.35 -2.37
C ARG A 276 -24.40 18.94 -2.55
N PHE A 277 -23.64 17.96 -2.08
CA PHE A 277 -23.98 16.55 -2.16
C PHE A 277 -24.02 15.92 -0.78
N GLN A 278 -24.78 14.85 -0.65
CA GLN A 278 -24.76 13.96 0.50
C GLN A 278 -24.34 12.58 0.06
N LEU A 279 -23.48 11.98 0.88
CA LEU A 279 -23.10 10.59 0.80
C LEU A 279 -23.91 9.79 1.82
N LEU A 280 -24.65 8.79 1.38
CA LEU A 280 -25.16 7.71 2.23
C LEU A 280 -24.13 6.57 2.18
N ARG A 281 -23.69 6.08 3.34
CA ARG A 281 -22.69 5.01 3.41
C ARG A 281 -23.13 3.87 4.30
N ALA A 282 -22.83 2.65 3.87
CA ALA A 282 -22.80 1.44 4.68
C ALA A 282 -21.35 1.07 5.00
N SER A 283 -21.07 0.71 6.26
CA SER A 283 -19.73 0.27 6.70
C SER A 283 -19.84 -0.91 7.67
N LEU A 284 -18.98 -1.91 7.51
CA LEU A 284 -18.88 -3.03 8.43
C LEU A 284 -18.27 -2.53 9.73
N ALA A 285 -18.98 -2.66 10.85
CA ALA A 285 -18.41 -2.39 12.16
C ALA A 285 -17.29 -3.41 12.44
N CYS A 286 -16.14 -2.94 12.92
CA CYS A 286 -14.97 -3.76 13.23
C CYS A 286 -14.36 -3.34 14.57
N ASP A 287 -13.30 -4.02 15.02
CA ASP A 287 -12.50 -3.53 16.14
C ASP A 287 -11.66 -2.30 15.74
N GLY A 288 -12.00 -1.13 16.30
CA GLY A 288 -11.39 0.14 15.96
C GLY A 288 -12.15 0.89 14.87
N ARG A 289 -11.56 1.05 13.67
CA ARG A 289 -12.18 1.72 12.53
C ARG A 289 -13.09 0.74 11.78
N SER A 290 -14.29 1.17 11.37
CA SER A 290 -15.14 0.39 10.48
C SER A 290 -14.56 0.33 9.07
N LEU A 291 -14.98 -0.68 8.32
CA LEU A 291 -14.53 -0.94 6.96
C LEU A 291 -15.64 -0.49 5.98
N PRO A 292 -15.41 0.53 5.13
CA PRO A 292 -16.43 1.04 4.23
C PRO A 292 -16.78 0.00 3.15
N LEU A 293 -18.08 -0.21 2.90
CA LEU A 293 -18.58 -1.25 2.00
C LEU A 293 -19.21 -0.66 0.74
N MET A 294 -20.25 0.14 0.93
CA MET A 294 -21.07 0.68 -0.16
C MET A 294 -21.45 2.12 0.12
N SER A 295 -21.60 2.92 -0.95
CA SER A 295 -21.89 4.34 -0.84
C SER A 295 -22.73 4.82 -2.02
N CYS A 296 -23.66 5.74 -1.75
CA CYS A 296 -24.45 6.42 -2.76
C CYS A 296 -24.35 7.93 -2.57
N VAL A 297 -24.12 8.67 -3.67
CA VAL A 297 -24.03 10.14 -3.67
C VAL A 297 -25.29 10.71 -4.30
N VAL A 298 -25.97 11.60 -3.57
CA VAL A 298 -27.15 12.31 -4.05
C VAL A 298 -27.00 13.83 -3.85
N PRO A 299 -27.75 14.67 -4.60
CA PRO A 299 -27.88 16.08 -4.27
C PRO A 299 -28.40 16.29 -2.85
N SER A 300 -28.00 17.39 -2.19
CA SER A 300 -28.45 17.66 -0.81
C SER A 300 -29.95 17.82 -0.63
N SER A 301 -30.71 18.10 -1.70
CA SER A 301 -32.18 18.10 -1.66
C SER A 301 -32.78 16.72 -1.40
N GLN A 302 -32.03 15.64 -1.64
CA GLN A 302 -32.48 14.26 -1.45
C GLN A 302 -31.95 13.63 -0.14
N THR A 303 -31.42 14.45 0.78
CA THR A 303 -31.01 13.97 2.11
C THR A 303 -32.21 13.33 2.82
N ALA A 304 -32.03 12.14 3.39
CA ALA A 304 -33.08 11.42 4.11
C ALA A 304 -34.35 11.12 3.27
N ASN A 305 -34.22 11.05 1.94
CA ASN A 305 -35.31 10.62 1.06
C ASN A 305 -35.53 9.08 1.17
N ALA A 306 -36.78 8.67 1.35
CA ALA A 306 -37.16 7.27 1.56
C ALA A 306 -36.91 6.36 0.34
N ASP A 307 -37.04 6.86 -0.88
CA ASP A 307 -36.79 6.07 -2.11
C ASP A 307 -35.28 5.89 -2.34
N VAL A 308 -34.47 6.86 -1.92
CA VAL A 308 -33.01 6.70 -1.87
C VAL A 308 -32.63 5.65 -0.83
N HIS A 309 -33.29 5.63 0.34
CA HIS A 309 -33.11 4.58 1.35
C HIS A 309 -33.49 3.20 0.83
N GLU A 310 -34.66 3.06 0.18
CA GLU A 310 -35.13 1.78 -0.36
C GLU A 310 -34.11 1.19 -1.34
N ARG A 311 -33.76 1.93 -2.40
CA ARG A 311 -32.82 1.46 -3.42
C ARG A 311 -31.44 1.14 -2.85
N PHE A 312 -31.00 1.90 -1.84
CA PHE A 312 -29.74 1.63 -1.16
C PHE A 312 -29.80 0.31 -0.36
N LEU A 313 -30.91 0.06 0.34
CA LEU A 313 -31.12 -1.16 1.12
C LEU A 313 -31.38 -2.39 0.24
N GLU A 314 -32.08 -2.24 -0.90
CA GLU A 314 -32.22 -3.28 -1.93
C GLU A 314 -30.85 -3.71 -2.44
N SER A 315 -30.04 -2.76 -2.91
CA SER A 315 -28.70 -3.06 -3.42
C SER A 315 -27.79 -3.67 -2.35
N LEU A 316 -27.96 -3.27 -1.08
CA LEU A 316 -27.20 -3.82 0.04
C LEU A 316 -27.62 -5.26 0.36
N ALA A 317 -28.93 -5.55 0.30
CA ALA A 317 -29.46 -6.87 0.60
C ALA A 317 -28.96 -7.95 -0.37
N GLU A 318 -28.81 -7.60 -1.65
CA GLU A 318 -28.22 -8.47 -2.68
C GLU A 318 -26.74 -8.84 -2.40
N CYS A 319 -26.11 -8.19 -1.41
CA CYS A 319 -24.71 -8.46 -1.07
C CYS A 319 -24.51 -9.57 -0.03
N PHE A 320 -25.57 -9.99 0.67
CA PHE A 320 -25.47 -10.96 1.76
C PHE A 320 -25.95 -12.33 1.32
N SER A 321 -25.35 -13.38 1.88
CA SER A 321 -25.82 -14.74 1.64
C SER A 321 -27.19 -14.96 2.30
N PRO A 322 -28.05 -15.82 1.73
CA PRO A 322 -29.27 -16.22 2.40
C PRO A 322 -28.97 -16.73 3.82
N GLY A 323 -29.71 -16.24 4.81
CA GLY A 323 -29.50 -16.60 6.22
C GLY A 323 -28.40 -15.83 6.95
N THR A 324 -27.68 -14.90 6.31
CA THR A 324 -26.82 -13.96 7.03
C THR A 324 -27.67 -13.07 7.93
N ASP A 325 -27.38 -13.06 9.23
CA ASP A 325 -28.04 -12.16 10.17
C ASP A 325 -27.44 -10.75 10.09
N VAL A 326 -28.28 -9.77 9.75
CA VAL A 326 -27.87 -8.38 9.50
C VAL A 326 -28.38 -7.49 10.62
N ILE A 327 -27.44 -6.84 11.31
CA ILE A 327 -27.72 -5.84 12.34
C ILE A 327 -27.35 -4.47 11.81
N VAL A 328 -28.34 -3.59 11.63
CA VAL A 328 -28.14 -2.22 11.15
C VAL A 328 -28.11 -1.23 12.32
N ILE A 329 -27.09 -0.39 12.37
CA ILE A 329 -26.96 0.68 13.37
C ILE A 329 -27.00 2.03 12.68
N THR A 330 -27.98 2.84 13.06
CA THR A 330 -28.18 4.20 12.53
C THR A 330 -28.26 5.25 13.63
N ASP A 331 -27.93 6.48 13.26
CA ASP A 331 -28.13 7.63 14.12
C ASP A 331 -29.60 8.11 14.07
N ALA A 332 -29.88 9.22 14.76
CA ALA A 332 -31.23 9.73 14.91
C ALA A 332 -31.77 10.51 13.70
N GLY A 333 -31.01 10.58 12.59
CA GLY A 333 -31.46 11.09 11.31
C GLY A 333 -32.33 10.10 10.52
N PHE A 334 -32.41 8.84 10.95
CA PHE A 334 -33.16 7.78 10.29
C PHE A 334 -34.42 7.42 11.08
N GLN A 335 -35.58 7.49 10.44
CA GLN A 335 -36.89 7.47 11.10
C GLN A 335 -38.01 7.15 10.10
N GLY A 336 -39.20 6.81 10.61
CA GLY A 336 -40.39 6.54 9.79
C GLY A 336 -40.20 5.31 8.90
N ARG A 337 -40.41 5.48 7.59
CA ARG A 337 -40.30 4.42 6.57
C ARG A 337 -39.01 3.60 6.70
N TRP A 338 -37.90 4.20 7.13
CA TRP A 338 -36.64 3.50 7.40
C TRP A 338 -36.81 2.21 8.24
N PHE A 339 -37.63 2.27 9.31
CA PHE A 339 -37.86 1.10 10.16
C PHE A 339 -38.67 0.01 9.47
N GLN A 340 -39.66 0.40 8.64
CA GLN A 340 -40.43 -0.55 7.82
C GLN A 340 -39.53 -1.24 6.80
N GLN A 341 -38.63 -0.50 6.16
CA GLN A 341 -37.69 -1.01 5.15
C GLN A 341 -36.69 -2.01 5.71
N LEU A 342 -36.21 -1.79 6.95
CA LEU A 342 -35.33 -2.74 7.63
C LEU A 342 -36.11 -3.97 8.11
N ARG A 343 -37.31 -3.77 8.69
CA ARG A 343 -38.16 -4.85 9.18
C ARG A 343 -38.63 -5.78 8.06
N SER A 344 -38.99 -5.25 6.89
CA SER A 344 -39.45 -6.06 5.74
C SER A 344 -38.36 -7.02 5.21
N ARG A 345 -37.09 -6.75 5.51
CA ARG A 345 -35.93 -7.59 5.16
C ARG A 345 -35.56 -8.59 6.25
N GLY A 346 -36.28 -8.60 7.37
CA GLY A 346 -35.94 -9.40 8.54
C GLY A 346 -34.66 -8.93 9.26
N TRP A 347 -34.21 -7.70 9.04
CA TRP A 347 -32.97 -7.20 9.65
C TRP A 347 -33.23 -6.68 11.06
N THR A 348 -32.27 -6.92 11.95
CA THR A 348 -32.26 -6.28 13.27
C THR A 348 -31.77 -4.84 13.11
N TYR A 349 -32.39 -3.89 13.80
CA TYR A 349 -31.91 -2.50 13.82
C TYR A 349 -31.73 -1.96 15.22
N ILE A 350 -30.71 -1.13 15.41
CA ILE A 350 -30.43 -0.41 16.65
C ILE A 350 -30.28 1.07 16.29
N CYS A 351 -31.35 1.83 16.51
CA CYS A 351 -31.43 3.23 16.11
C CYS A 351 -31.59 4.13 17.33
N ARG A 352 -31.02 5.33 17.29
CA ARG A 352 -31.32 6.36 18.30
C ARG A 352 -32.51 7.16 17.86
N VAL A 353 -33.39 7.47 18.81
CA VAL A 353 -34.57 8.31 18.57
C VAL A 353 -34.30 9.74 19.04
N LEU A 354 -34.75 10.73 18.27
CA LEU A 354 -34.67 12.15 18.66
C LEU A 354 -35.71 12.50 19.72
N GLY A 355 -35.38 13.47 20.58
CA GLY A 355 -36.20 13.93 21.69
C GLY A 355 -37.62 14.43 21.35
N ASN A 356 -37.90 14.78 20.09
CA ASN A 356 -39.23 15.27 19.68
C ASN A 356 -40.23 14.15 19.37
N HIS A 357 -39.80 12.89 19.32
CA HIS A 357 -40.70 11.75 19.11
C HIS A 357 -41.42 11.39 20.41
N TYR A 358 -42.50 10.63 20.25
CA TYR A 358 -43.25 10.05 21.35
C TYR A 358 -43.15 8.54 21.30
N TYR A 359 -43.12 7.91 22.46
CA TYR A 359 -43.13 6.47 22.63
C TYR A 359 -44.21 6.08 23.64
N ASN A 360 -44.71 4.86 23.56
CA ASN A 360 -45.69 4.33 24.51
C ASN A 360 -45.32 2.88 24.84
N VAL A 361 -45.02 2.61 26.11
CA VAL A 361 -44.68 1.29 26.67
C VAL A 361 -45.77 0.78 27.63
N GLY A 362 -47.03 1.13 27.36
CA GLY A 362 -48.20 0.70 28.14
C GLY A 362 -48.80 1.77 29.05
N ASN A 363 -48.05 2.82 29.38
CA ASN A 363 -48.47 3.88 30.32
C ASN A 363 -48.91 5.19 29.64
N GLY A 364 -49.26 5.12 28.34
CA GLY A 364 -49.60 6.28 27.53
C GLY A 364 -48.40 6.87 26.78
N TRP A 365 -48.67 7.93 26.01
CA TRP A 365 -47.65 8.57 25.15
C TRP A 365 -46.74 9.49 25.95
N GLU A 366 -45.46 9.15 26.02
CA GLU A 366 -44.42 9.98 26.60
C GLU A 366 -43.50 10.56 25.51
N LYS A 367 -43.03 11.79 25.69
CA LYS A 367 -42.07 12.40 24.77
C LYS A 367 -40.65 11.93 25.12
N VAL A 368 -39.85 11.62 24.10
CA VAL A 368 -38.48 11.10 24.29
C VAL A 368 -37.59 12.08 25.07
N SER A 369 -37.78 13.40 24.88
CA SER A 369 -37.05 14.43 25.64
C SER A 369 -37.25 14.33 27.15
N ASP A 370 -38.39 13.82 27.58
CA ASP A 370 -38.85 13.88 28.97
C ASP A 370 -38.37 12.64 29.76
N SER A 371 -37.97 11.59 29.04
CA SER A 371 -37.31 10.38 29.60
C SER A 371 -35.96 10.67 30.25
N GLY A 372 -35.41 11.89 30.12
CA GLY A 372 -34.10 12.24 30.63
C GLY A 372 -33.93 12.12 32.15
N THR A 373 -35.02 12.20 32.92
CA THR A 373 -35.05 11.98 34.38
C THR A 373 -34.90 10.50 34.75
N LYS A 374 -35.41 9.60 33.91
CA LYS A 374 -35.28 8.13 34.05
C LYS A 374 -33.90 7.62 33.66
N ALA A 375 -33.08 8.45 33.01
CA ALA A 375 -31.82 8.02 32.43
C ALA A 375 -30.69 7.92 33.46
N SER A 376 -30.04 6.76 33.54
CA SER A 376 -28.92 6.50 34.44
C SER A 376 -27.63 6.09 33.71
N THR A 377 -26.54 5.94 34.46
CA THR A 377 -25.28 5.38 33.92
C THR A 377 -25.32 3.86 33.71
N THR A 378 -26.42 3.22 34.08
CA THR A 378 -26.71 1.82 33.79
C THR A 378 -27.70 1.79 32.63
N ALA A 379 -27.49 0.90 31.67
CA ALA A 379 -28.43 0.75 30.56
C ALA A 379 -29.73 0.11 31.06
N ILE A 380 -30.87 0.72 30.76
CA ILE A 380 -32.19 0.29 31.23
C ILE A 380 -33.02 -0.15 30.01
N TYR A 381 -33.74 -1.27 30.15
CA TYR A 381 -34.83 -1.64 29.26
C TYR A 381 -36.11 -0.97 29.74
N LEU A 382 -36.74 -0.18 28.88
CA LEU A 382 -37.98 0.54 29.22
C LEU A 382 -39.24 -0.29 28.93
N GLY A 383 -39.14 -1.31 28.08
CA GLY A 383 -40.27 -2.13 27.68
C GLY A 383 -40.46 -2.21 26.17
N GLU A 384 -41.42 -3.05 25.77
CA GLU A 384 -41.94 -3.15 24.42
C GLU A 384 -43.06 -2.12 24.22
N GLY A 385 -43.21 -1.61 23.01
CA GLY A 385 -44.31 -0.72 22.68
C GLY A 385 -44.20 -0.03 21.33
N LEU A 386 -44.81 1.15 21.23
CA LEU A 386 -44.98 1.87 19.97
C LEU A 386 -44.15 3.16 19.92
N LEU A 387 -43.51 3.42 18.78
CA LEU A 387 -42.85 4.68 18.44
C LEU A 387 -43.72 5.47 17.45
N GLY A 388 -44.02 6.73 17.78
CA GLY A 388 -44.81 7.66 16.96
C GLY A 388 -46.30 7.63 17.28
N ARG A 389 -46.98 8.80 17.35
CA ARG A 389 -48.41 8.88 17.71
C ARG A 389 -49.36 8.61 16.54
N ASP A 390 -48.90 8.91 15.33
CA ASP A 390 -49.70 8.70 14.12
C ASP A 390 -49.80 7.21 13.83
N LYS A 391 -51.04 6.69 13.80
CA LYS A 391 -51.33 5.27 13.55
C LYS A 391 -50.71 4.77 12.25
N ASN A 392 -50.63 5.62 11.22
CA ASN A 392 -50.09 5.23 9.91
C ASN A 392 -48.55 5.22 9.88
N ALA A 393 -47.89 5.76 10.89
CA ALA A 393 -46.43 5.86 11.01
C ALA A 393 -45.91 5.26 12.33
N GLN A 394 -46.72 4.41 12.98
CA GLN A 394 -46.35 3.71 14.20
C GLN A 394 -45.39 2.57 13.91
N HIS A 395 -44.43 2.39 14.82
CA HIS A 395 -43.50 1.28 14.76
C HIS A 395 -43.43 0.56 16.11
N GLU A 396 -43.71 -0.73 16.08
CA GLU A 396 -43.54 -1.62 17.23
C GLU A 396 -42.06 -1.96 17.45
N GLY A 397 -41.67 -2.05 18.72
CA GLY A 397 -40.34 -2.52 19.11
C GLY A 397 -40.02 -2.27 20.58
N HIS A 398 -38.73 -2.25 20.87
CA HIS A 398 -38.17 -2.28 22.22
C HIS A 398 -37.36 -1.02 22.49
N PHE A 399 -37.54 -0.46 23.69
CA PHE A 399 -36.96 0.81 24.07
C PHE A 399 -35.89 0.66 25.15
N TYR A 400 -34.77 1.34 24.97
CA TYR A 400 -33.66 1.32 25.92
C TYR A 400 -33.15 2.73 26.21
N LEU A 401 -32.70 2.96 27.44
CA LEU A 401 -32.25 4.26 27.91
C LEU A 401 -30.90 4.18 28.60
N TYR A 402 -30.00 5.11 28.28
CA TYR A 402 -28.70 5.22 28.91
C TYR A 402 -28.16 6.65 28.87
N LYS A 403 -27.50 7.10 29.94
CA LYS A 403 -26.82 8.39 30.00
C LYS A 403 -25.43 8.23 30.60
N SER A 404 -24.40 8.43 29.77
CA SER A 404 -23.02 8.37 30.24
C SER A 404 -22.69 9.49 31.22
N LYS A 405 -21.76 9.24 32.15
CA LYS A 405 -21.18 10.29 33.02
C LYS A 405 -20.66 11.47 32.20
N PRO A 406 -20.84 12.72 32.66
CA PRO A 406 -20.28 13.89 31.97
C PRO A 406 -18.76 13.77 31.82
N LYS A 407 -18.26 13.97 30.59
CA LYS A 407 -16.82 13.87 30.28
C LYS A 407 -16.10 15.23 30.27
N GLY A 408 -16.69 16.27 30.88
CA GLY A 408 -16.11 17.63 30.94
C GLY A 408 -15.84 18.30 29.59
N ARG A 409 -16.39 17.78 28.49
CA ARG A 409 -16.07 18.25 27.13
C ARG A 409 -16.57 19.68 26.92
N ARG A 410 -15.64 20.59 26.62
CA ARG A 410 -15.93 21.95 26.18
C ARG A 410 -15.99 21.99 24.66
N PHE A 411 -17.05 22.59 24.11
CA PHE A 411 -17.12 22.86 22.68
C PHE A 411 -16.00 23.84 22.30
N LYS A 412 -15.07 23.40 21.44
CA LYS A 412 -14.01 24.25 20.87
C LYS A 412 -14.34 24.53 19.41
N ARG A 413 -14.40 25.82 19.05
CA ARG A 413 -14.60 26.27 17.66
C ARG A 413 -13.25 26.35 16.96
N SER A 414 -13.20 26.09 15.65
CA SER A 414 -12.08 26.56 14.82
C SER A 414 -12.11 28.09 14.77
N LYS A 415 -10.98 28.76 14.98
CA LYS A 415 -10.90 30.24 14.96
C LYS A 415 -11.31 30.84 13.60
N GLU A 416 -11.17 30.07 12.52
CA GLU A 416 -11.27 30.53 11.12
C GLU A 416 -12.67 30.37 10.48
N ARG A 417 -13.68 29.85 11.20
CA ARG A 417 -15.03 29.64 10.61
C ARG A 417 -16.07 30.56 11.20
N ALA A 418 -16.84 31.21 10.31
CA ALA A 418 -18.03 31.99 10.66
C ALA A 418 -19.00 31.17 11.53
N THR A 419 -19.60 31.84 12.52
CA THR A 419 -20.56 31.25 13.45
C THR A 419 -21.82 30.80 12.73
N ARG A 420 -22.15 29.51 12.85
CA ARG A 420 -23.48 28.96 12.50
C ARG A 420 -24.22 28.67 13.81
N PRO A 421 -25.12 29.56 14.27
CA PRO A 421 -25.73 29.46 15.60
C PRO A 421 -26.47 28.15 15.85
N SER A 422 -27.25 27.68 14.88
CA SER A 422 -28.01 26.42 14.95
C SER A 422 -27.12 25.18 15.08
N VAL A 423 -26.05 25.11 14.28
CA VAL A 423 -25.06 24.01 14.33
C VAL A 423 -24.32 24.03 15.67
N THR A 424 -23.99 25.21 16.18
CA THR A 424 -23.28 25.40 17.45
C THR A 424 -24.15 24.99 18.64
N ALA A 425 -25.43 25.37 18.65
CA ALA A 425 -26.39 24.97 19.67
C ALA A 425 -26.58 23.44 19.68
N LYS A 426 -26.81 22.82 18.51
CA LYS A 426 -26.96 21.37 18.37
C LYS A 426 -25.71 20.61 18.82
N ALA A 427 -24.51 21.10 18.49
CA ALA A 427 -23.25 20.48 18.91
C ALA A 427 -23.00 20.56 20.43
N ARG A 428 -23.47 21.62 21.10
CA ARG A 428 -23.35 21.80 22.57
C ARG A 428 -24.26 20.85 23.35
N THR A 429 -25.43 20.49 22.80
CA THR A 429 -26.42 19.63 23.46
C THR A 429 -26.30 18.15 23.08
N ALA A 430 -25.89 17.83 21.84
CA ALA A 430 -25.85 16.44 21.34
C ALA A 430 -24.94 15.49 22.15
N GLY A 431 -23.87 16.02 22.77
CA GLY A 431 -22.96 15.24 23.61
C GLY A 431 -23.41 15.07 25.07
N LYS A 432 -24.52 15.72 25.46
CA LYS A 432 -25.07 15.74 26.83
C LYS A 432 -26.41 15.00 26.95
N SER A 433 -27.09 14.76 25.83
CA SER A 433 -28.38 14.08 25.82
C SER A 433 -28.25 12.56 26.03
N PRO A 434 -29.19 11.93 26.74
CA PRO A 434 -29.27 10.48 26.86
C PRO A 434 -29.33 9.79 25.49
N TRP A 435 -28.89 8.53 25.46
CA TRP A 435 -29.16 7.60 24.38
C TRP A 435 -30.51 6.96 24.65
N PHE A 436 -31.50 7.34 23.85
CA PHE A 436 -32.79 6.69 23.77
C PHE A 436 -32.78 5.84 22.50
N ILE A 437 -32.75 4.52 22.67
CA ILE A 437 -32.52 3.54 21.61
C ILE A 437 -33.79 2.76 21.35
N PHE A 438 -34.08 2.53 20.07
CA PHE A 438 -35.20 1.76 19.57
C PHE A 438 -34.67 0.61 18.69
N THR A 439 -35.20 -0.59 18.90
CA THR A 439 -34.82 -1.81 18.20
C THR A 439 -36.00 -2.76 18.05
N ASN A 440 -35.98 -3.61 17.02
CA ASN A 440 -36.97 -4.67 16.80
C ASN A 440 -36.56 -6.04 17.40
N SER A 441 -35.50 -6.09 18.23
CA SER A 441 -35.00 -7.35 18.79
C SER A 441 -34.78 -7.29 20.29
N THR A 442 -35.03 -8.40 20.97
CA THR A 442 -34.72 -8.66 22.39
C THR A 442 -33.51 -9.58 22.59
N GLU A 443 -32.83 -9.97 21.51
CA GLU A 443 -31.66 -10.86 21.57
C GLU A 443 -30.55 -10.31 22.48
N PHE A 444 -30.46 -8.97 22.58
CA PHE A 444 -29.38 -8.29 23.28
C PHE A 444 -29.85 -7.72 24.61
N SER A 445 -29.10 -7.99 25.68
CA SER A 445 -29.26 -7.27 26.95
C SER A 445 -29.05 -5.75 26.76
N PRO A 446 -29.57 -4.91 27.66
CA PRO A 446 -29.39 -3.46 27.59
C PRO A 446 -27.93 -3.02 27.44
N LYS A 447 -27.01 -3.70 28.13
CA LYS A 447 -25.56 -3.43 28.04
C LYS A 447 -25.03 -3.72 26.62
N GLN A 448 -25.46 -4.83 26.02
CA GLN A 448 -25.06 -5.24 24.67
C GLN A 448 -25.60 -4.27 23.61
N VAL A 449 -26.87 -3.84 23.73
CA VAL A 449 -27.48 -2.82 22.86
C VAL A 449 -26.65 -1.52 22.89
N MET A 450 -26.32 -1.02 24.07
CA MET A 450 -25.52 0.21 24.21
C MET A 450 -24.10 0.05 23.67
N LYS A 451 -23.49 -1.14 23.86
CA LYS A 451 -22.16 -1.46 23.32
C LYS A 451 -22.18 -1.47 21.79
N LEU A 452 -23.14 -2.16 21.17
CA LEU A 452 -23.33 -2.17 19.72
C LEU A 452 -23.57 -0.74 19.20
N TYR A 453 -24.53 -0.02 19.78
CA TYR A 453 -24.84 1.35 19.37
C TYR A 453 -23.64 2.30 19.49
N SER A 454 -22.79 2.12 20.49
CA SER A 454 -21.58 2.95 20.67
C SER A 454 -20.63 2.89 19.47
N ARG A 455 -20.67 1.80 18.69
CA ARG A 455 -19.84 1.62 17.48
C ARG A 455 -20.28 2.46 16.30
N ARG A 456 -21.46 3.10 16.31
CA ARG A 456 -21.86 4.03 15.23
C ARG A 456 -20.80 5.09 14.93
N MET A 457 -20.02 5.51 15.93
CA MET A 457 -18.98 6.53 15.75
C MET A 457 -17.82 6.10 14.84
N GLN A 458 -17.73 4.81 14.49
CA GLN A 458 -16.73 4.28 13.57
C GLN A 458 -16.99 4.75 12.12
N ILE A 459 -18.24 4.91 11.69
CA ILE A 459 -18.52 5.41 10.33
C ILE A 459 -18.14 6.89 10.20
N GLU A 460 -18.36 7.66 11.27
CA GLU A 460 -17.94 9.06 11.39
C GLU A 460 -16.42 9.23 11.38
N GLN A 461 -15.72 8.18 11.78
CA GLN A 461 -14.28 8.08 11.66
C GLN A 461 -13.89 7.89 10.18
N ASN A 462 -14.58 7.03 9.41
CA ASN A 462 -14.35 6.91 7.96
C ASN A 462 -14.59 8.25 7.24
N PHE A 463 -15.67 8.98 7.55
CA PHE A 463 -15.92 10.30 6.95
C PHE A 463 -14.83 11.32 7.28
N ARG A 464 -14.25 11.25 8.50
CA ARG A 464 -13.12 12.10 8.87
C ARG A 464 -11.86 11.73 8.09
N ASP A 465 -11.61 10.45 7.89
CA ASP A 465 -10.46 9.96 7.12
C ASP A 465 -10.56 10.41 5.66
N GLU A 466 -11.75 10.50 5.07
CA GLU A 466 -11.89 11.01 3.69
C GLU A 466 -11.80 12.53 3.60
N LYS A 467 -12.43 13.24 4.54
CA LYS A 467 -12.59 14.70 4.46
C LYS A 467 -11.36 15.48 4.91
N ASN A 468 -10.59 14.96 5.87
CA ASN A 468 -9.56 15.76 6.52
C ASN A 468 -8.35 16.00 5.59
N PRO A 469 -7.98 17.27 5.32
CA PRO A 469 -6.79 17.61 4.54
C PRO A 469 -5.45 17.21 5.12
N ARG A 470 -5.35 17.17 6.46
CA ARG A 470 -4.08 17.01 7.17
C ARG A 470 -3.77 15.56 7.52
N TRP A 471 -4.81 14.80 7.88
CA TRP A 471 -4.69 13.44 8.44
C TRP A 471 -5.47 12.40 7.66
N GLY A 472 -5.99 12.78 6.49
CA GLY A 472 -6.89 11.95 5.69
C GLY A 472 -6.67 12.22 4.21
N PHE A 473 -7.62 11.80 3.39
CA PHE A 473 -7.52 11.89 1.93
C PHE A 473 -7.91 13.26 1.37
N GLY A 474 -8.11 14.29 2.20
CA GLY A 474 -8.22 15.68 1.73
C GLY A 474 -9.38 16.01 0.78
N LEU A 475 -10.49 15.27 0.84
CA LEU A 475 -11.67 15.53 0.00
C LEU A 475 -12.21 16.98 0.14
N ARG A 476 -12.00 17.63 1.29
CA ARG A 476 -12.41 19.04 1.50
C ARG A 476 -11.74 20.04 0.55
N PHE A 477 -10.61 19.68 -0.06
CA PHE A 477 -9.99 20.49 -1.11
C PHE A 477 -10.74 20.42 -2.44
N GLY A 478 -11.54 19.37 -2.65
CA GLY A 478 -12.33 19.24 -3.87
C GLY A 478 -13.51 20.20 -3.87
N ALA A 479 -13.85 20.72 -5.06
CA ALA A 479 -14.96 21.62 -5.26
C ALA A 479 -15.88 21.18 -6.42
N SER A 480 -16.00 19.87 -6.67
CA SER A 480 -16.79 19.36 -7.81
C SER A 480 -18.27 19.80 -7.76
N HIS A 481 -18.84 19.99 -8.94
CA HIS A 481 -20.25 20.34 -9.16
C HIS A 481 -21.05 19.18 -9.80
N SER A 482 -20.43 18.03 -10.03
CA SER A 482 -21.05 16.86 -10.66
C SER A 482 -21.16 15.71 -9.67
N SER A 483 -22.37 15.22 -9.42
CA SER A 483 -22.62 14.05 -8.56
C SER A 483 -21.79 12.85 -9.03
N GLY A 484 -21.81 12.53 -10.33
CA GLY A 484 -21.07 11.41 -10.90
C GLY A 484 -19.56 11.46 -10.61
N ARG A 485 -18.94 12.64 -10.71
CA ARG A 485 -17.51 12.80 -10.37
C ARG A 485 -17.24 12.59 -8.89
N VAL A 486 -18.14 13.05 -8.03
CA VAL A 486 -18.06 12.83 -6.57
C VAL A 486 -18.25 11.36 -6.23
N THR A 487 -19.12 10.65 -6.95
CA THR A 487 -19.31 9.19 -6.81
C THR A 487 -18.01 8.45 -7.13
N VAL A 488 -17.30 8.81 -8.20
CA VAL A 488 -16.00 8.19 -8.53
C VAL A 488 -14.96 8.49 -7.45
N LEU A 489 -14.90 9.71 -6.91
CA LEU A 489 -14.00 10.05 -5.79
C LEU A 489 -14.33 9.24 -4.53
N SER A 490 -15.62 9.06 -4.21
CA SER A 490 -16.06 8.22 -3.09
C SER A 490 -15.66 6.75 -3.28
N LEU A 491 -15.74 6.24 -4.51
CA LEU A 491 -15.27 4.90 -4.82
C LEU A 491 -13.76 4.77 -4.59
N ILE A 492 -12.95 5.70 -5.11
CA ILE A 492 -11.49 5.71 -4.89
C ILE A 492 -11.15 5.75 -3.39
N ALA A 493 -11.86 6.59 -2.63
CA ALA A 493 -11.67 6.69 -1.18
C ALA A 493 -12.02 5.39 -0.43
N THR A 494 -13.09 4.71 -0.86
CA THR A 494 -13.50 3.42 -0.31
C THR A 494 -12.46 2.34 -0.60
N LEU A 495 -12.01 2.23 -1.86
CA LEU A 495 -10.96 1.29 -2.27
C LEU A 495 -9.66 1.52 -1.48
N ALA A 496 -9.20 2.77 -1.37
CA ALA A 496 -8.00 3.10 -0.62
C ALA A 496 -8.14 2.74 0.88
N SER A 497 -9.29 3.05 1.47
CA SER A 497 -9.58 2.70 2.87
C SER A 497 -9.55 1.20 3.11
N ILE A 498 -10.14 0.39 2.23
CA ILE A 498 -10.16 -1.07 2.36
C ILE A 498 -8.75 -1.64 2.28
N ILE A 499 -7.97 -1.24 1.28
CA ILE A 499 -6.59 -1.71 1.09
C ILE A 499 -5.74 -1.35 2.30
N MET A 500 -5.79 -0.10 2.78
CA MET A 500 -5.03 0.34 3.95
C MET A 500 -5.50 -0.36 5.23
N TRP A 501 -6.80 -0.57 5.40
CA TRP A 501 -7.35 -1.25 6.57
C TRP A 501 -6.90 -2.71 6.62
N LEU A 502 -7.05 -3.47 5.53
CA LEU A 502 -6.64 -4.88 5.46
C LEU A 502 -5.12 -5.05 5.56
N SER A 503 -4.36 -4.10 5.01
CA SER A 503 -2.90 -4.05 5.19
C SER A 503 -2.55 -3.88 6.66
N GLY A 504 -3.11 -2.87 7.33
CA GLY A 504 -2.90 -2.64 8.75
C GLY A 504 -3.31 -3.82 9.62
N PHE A 505 -4.47 -4.42 9.33
CA PHE A 505 -4.94 -5.63 10.03
C PHE A 505 -3.97 -6.80 9.90
N SER A 506 -3.47 -7.04 8.69
CA SER A 506 -2.50 -8.11 8.42
C SER A 506 -1.16 -7.86 9.09
N LEU A 507 -0.68 -6.61 9.08
CA LEU A 507 0.55 -6.19 9.75
C LEU A 507 0.44 -6.30 11.28
N GLU A 508 -0.71 -5.94 11.83
CA GLU A 508 -0.98 -6.08 13.26
C GLU A 508 -0.97 -7.54 13.70
N ASN A 509 -1.64 -8.42 12.95
CA ASN A 509 -1.66 -9.86 13.21
C ASN A 509 -0.28 -10.52 13.10
N LYS A 510 0.64 -9.94 12.32
CA LYS A 510 2.07 -10.36 12.25
C LYS A 510 2.95 -9.72 13.35
N GLY A 511 2.38 -8.90 14.25
CA GLY A 511 3.14 -8.22 15.31
C GLY A 511 4.02 -7.05 14.83
N ILE A 512 3.96 -6.68 13.55
CA ILE A 512 4.84 -5.65 12.95
C ILE A 512 4.54 -4.25 13.52
N HIS A 513 3.31 -4.01 13.94
CA HIS A 513 2.85 -2.74 14.50
C HIS A 513 3.67 -2.22 15.68
N HIS A 514 4.30 -3.11 16.46
CA HIS A 514 5.17 -2.74 17.59
C HIS A 514 6.39 -1.91 17.14
N LYS A 515 6.88 -2.08 15.90
CA LYS A 515 7.99 -1.28 15.35
C LYS A 515 7.57 0.15 14.95
N TYR A 516 6.26 0.43 14.90
CA TYR A 516 5.71 1.72 14.43
C TYR A 516 4.99 2.51 15.52
N GLN A 517 5.07 2.07 16.78
CA GLN A 517 4.57 2.81 17.94
C GLN A 517 5.73 3.21 18.85
N ALA A 518 5.68 4.44 19.38
CA ALA A 518 6.74 4.97 20.23
C ALA A 518 6.76 4.42 21.66
N ASN A 519 5.69 3.73 22.09
CA ASN A 519 5.55 3.24 23.46
C ASN A 519 5.54 1.70 23.52
N THR A 520 5.74 1.17 24.72
CA THR A 520 5.84 -0.27 25.01
C THR A 520 4.50 -0.96 25.28
N VAL A 521 3.37 -0.30 24.98
CA VAL A 521 2.03 -0.85 25.26
C VAL A 521 1.75 -2.07 24.38
N LYS A 522 1.46 -3.22 25.00
CA LYS A 522 1.12 -4.49 24.31
C LYS A 522 -0.32 -4.96 24.49
N HIS A 523 -1.05 -4.43 25.47
CA HIS A 523 -2.41 -4.89 25.82
C HIS A 523 -3.54 -4.24 25.00
N ARG A 524 -3.23 -3.24 24.16
CA ARG A 524 -4.22 -2.55 23.31
C ARG A 524 -3.57 -1.94 22.08
N ARG A 525 -4.37 -1.74 21.03
CA ARG A 525 -3.99 -0.99 19.83
C ARG A 525 -3.68 0.47 20.17
N VAL A 526 -2.52 0.96 19.73
CA VAL A 526 -2.05 2.34 19.97
C VAL A 526 -2.28 3.23 18.74
N ILE A 527 -1.96 2.73 17.55
CA ILE A 527 -2.13 3.41 16.27
C ILE A 527 -3.26 2.75 15.48
N SER A 528 -4.03 3.52 14.72
CA SER A 528 -5.08 2.94 13.88
C SER A 528 -4.47 2.09 12.76
N LEU A 529 -5.21 1.08 12.28
CA LEU A 529 -4.76 0.23 11.18
C LEU A 529 -4.41 1.03 9.92
N LEU A 530 -5.19 2.07 9.61
CA LEU A 530 -4.89 3.00 8.51
C LEU A 530 -3.56 3.72 8.73
N LYS A 531 -3.29 4.20 9.97
CA LYS A 531 -2.05 4.91 10.27
C LYS A 531 -0.84 3.99 10.27
N LEU A 532 -1.00 2.76 10.74
CA LEU A 532 0.00 1.72 10.63
C LEU A 532 0.34 1.45 9.16
N ALA A 533 -0.68 1.22 8.31
CA ALA A 533 -0.46 1.01 6.88
C ALA A 533 0.25 2.21 6.23
N GLU A 534 -0.19 3.44 6.50
CA GLU A 534 0.46 4.66 6.02
C GLU A 534 1.96 4.72 6.41
N ASN A 535 2.28 4.42 7.67
CA ASN A 535 3.65 4.42 8.14
C ASN A 535 4.49 3.32 7.49
N VAL A 536 3.95 2.12 7.27
CA VAL A 536 4.65 1.04 6.56
C VAL A 536 4.89 1.42 5.10
N ILE A 537 3.88 1.95 4.41
CA ILE A 537 4.02 2.43 3.02
C ILE A 537 5.14 3.47 2.92
N ARG A 538 5.21 4.40 3.89
CA ARG A 538 6.22 5.46 3.88
C ARG A 538 7.63 4.97 4.21
N HIS A 539 7.79 4.13 5.22
CA HIS A 539 9.10 3.82 5.80
C HIS A 539 9.64 2.44 5.43
N SER A 540 8.78 1.51 5.03
CA SER A 540 9.18 0.12 4.73
C SER A 540 8.26 -0.50 3.66
N PRO A 541 8.12 0.12 2.48
CA PRO A 541 7.12 -0.27 1.48
C PRO A 541 7.27 -1.72 1.00
N LEU A 542 8.49 -2.27 0.98
CA LEU A 542 8.76 -3.65 0.55
C LEU A 542 8.08 -4.70 1.43
N ILE A 543 7.73 -4.39 2.69
CA ILE A 543 6.97 -5.30 3.56
C ILE A 543 5.62 -5.65 2.94
N LEU A 544 5.03 -4.74 2.15
CA LEU A 544 3.73 -4.96 1.50
C LEU A 544 3.76 -6.13 0.50
N ASN A 545 4.93 -6.45 -0.10
CA ASN A 545 5.07 -7.61 -0.98
C ASN A 545 4.87 -8.94 -0.24
N THR A 546 5.02 -8.94 1.09
CA THR A 546 4.78 -10.13 1.94
C THR A 546 3.31 -10.27 2.37
N LEU A 547 2.44 -9.33 2.00
CA LEU A 547 1.04 -9.32 2.41
C LEU A 547 0.16 -9.95 1.34
N SER A 548 -0.76 -10.81 1.79
CA SER A 548 -1.93 -11.23 1.01
C SER A 548 -3.18 -10.66 1.67
N LEU A 549 -3.84 -9.70 1.01
CA LEU A 549 -5.06 -9.10 1.54
C LEU A 549 -6.23 -10.08 1.55
N ASP A 550 -6.27 -11.03 0.62
CA ASP A 550 -7.27 -12.10 0.62
C ASP A 550 -7.07 -13.04 1.82
N ALA A 551 -5.81 -13.37 2.18
CA ALA A 551 -5.53 -14.13 3.40
C ALA A 551 -5.93 -13.35 4.66
N GLY A 552 -5.59 -12.06 4.72
CA GLY A 552 -5.99 -11.17 5.82
C GLY A 552 -7.51 -11.05 5.95
N LEU A 553 -8.22 -10.95 4.82
CA LEU A 553 -9.68 -10.91 4.78
C LEU A 553 -10.30 -12.23 5.26
N LYS A 554 -9.74 -13.38 4.88
CA LYS A 554 -10.19 -14.69 5.37
C LYS A 554 -10.07 -14.81 6.89
N VAL A 555 -8.97 -14.31 7.47
CA VAL A 555 -8.79 -14.25 8.92
C VAL A 555 -9.83 -13.33 9.57
N LEU A 556 -10.12 -12.17 8.97
CA LEU A 556 -11.18 -11.27 9.46
C LEU A 556 -12.54 -11.99 9.45
N GLN A 557 -12.91 -12.64 8.34
CA GLN A 557 -14.17 -13.37 8.18
C GLN A 557 -14.33 -14.45 9.25
N GLN A 558 -13.31 -15.28 9.47
CA GLN A 558 -13.33 -16.35 10.47
C GLN A 558 -13.47 -15.83 11.90
N ARG A 559 -12.89 -14.66 12.21
CA ARG A 559 -12.88 -14.07 13.55
C ARG A 559 -13.97 -13.01 13.76
N TYR A 560 -14.78 -12.71 12.74
CA TYR A 560 -15.63 -11.53 12.75
C TYR A 560 -16.65 -11.54 13.89
N THR A 561 -17.39 -12.65 14.04
CA THR A 561 -18.40 -12.79 15.10
C THR A 561 -17.77 -12.63 16.48
N ASN A 562 -16.64 -13.29 16.73
CA ASN A 562 -15.93 -13.15 18.01
C ASN A 562 -15.43 -11.72 18.22
N MET A 563 -14.92 -11.05 17.18
CA MET A 563 -14.46 -9.66 17.23
C MET A 563 -15.60 -8.68 17.56
N ILE A 564 -16.77 -8.89 16.96
CA ILE A 564 -17.90 -7.95 17.08
C ILE A 564 -18.76 -8.24 18.31
N MET A 565 -18.80 -9.47 18.80
CA MET A 565 -19.65 -9.85 19.94
C MET A 565 -18.91 -9.84 21.30
N VAL A 566 -17.71 -9.23 21.39
CA VAL A 566 -17.05 -9.00 22.69
C VAL A 566 -17.79 -7.88 23.45
N TYR A 567 -18.39 -8.23 24.59
CA TYR A 567 -19.26 -7.34 25.37
C TYR A 567 -18.66 -6.84 26.68
#